data_AF-A0A535SE12-F1
#
_entry.id   AF-A0A535SE12-F1
#
_cell.length_a   1.000
_cell.length_b   1.000
_cell.length_c   1.000
_cell.angle_alpha   90.00
_cell.angle_beta   90.00
_cell.angle_gamma   90.00
#
_symmetry.space_group_name_H-M   'P 1'
#
loop_
_entity.id
_entity.type
_entity.pdbx_description
1 polymer ?
#
loop_
_entity_poly.entity_id
_entity_poly.type
_entity_poly.pdbx_seq_one_letter_code
_entity_poly.pdbx_strand_id
1 'polypeptide(L)' 'ENADGPGPGGSKGAGEGGLMATAPAVAAAVTEATGVVIRDLPLTPERVWRAIQERRAGG' A
#
# COMPACT_ATOMS: atom_id res chain seq x y z
N GLU A 1 -14.63 17.23 9.22
CA GLU A 1 -13.87 18.23 8.44
C GLU A 1 -13.22 19.18 9.42
N ASN A 2 -11.90 19.35 9.36
CA ASN A 2 -11.16 20.21 10.29
C ASN A 2 -11.17 21.69 9.85
N ALA A 3 -11.90 22.04 8.77
CA ALA A 3 -12.10 23.39 8.21
C ALA A 3 -10.81 24.19 7.93
N ASP A 4 -9.69 23.49 7.84
CA ASP A 4 -8.32 23.99 7.66
C ASP A 4 -7.86 23.84 6.20
N GLY A 5 -8.79 23.62 5.27
CA GLY A 5 -8.50 23.56 3.85
C GLY A 5 -8.31 24.96 3.24
N PRO A 6 -7.48 25.08 2.18
CA PRO A 6 -7.22 26.36 1.53
C PRO A 6 -8.39 26.85 0.65
N GLY A 7 -9.43 26.03 0.45
CA GLY A 7 -10.59 26.38 -0.38
C GLY A 7 -11.69 27.13 0.40
N PRO A 8 -12.70 27.66 -0.31
CA PRO A 8 -13.85 28.32 0.32
C PRO A 8 -14.49 27.44 1.39
N GLY A 9 -14.80 28.03 2.55
CA GLY A 9 -15.38 27.30 3.68
C GLY A 9 -14.45 26.27 4.33
N GLY A 10 -13.14 26.33 4.08
CA GLY A 10 -12.17 25.38 4.64
C GLY A 10 -12.09 24.07 3.88
N SER A 11 -12.54 24.05 2.62
CA SER A 11 -12.60 22.84 1.78
C SER A 11 -11.22 22.31 1.37
N LYS A 12 -11.12 20.98 1.27
CA LYS A 12 -9.93 20.23 0.83
C LYS A 12 -10.27 19.32 -0.35
N GLY A 13 -9.26 19.01 -1.17
CA GLY A 13 -9.41 18.01 -2.23
C GLY A 13 -9.57 16.61 -1.63
N ALA A 14 -10.59 15.87 -2.07
CA ALA A 14 -10.90 14.52 -1.60
C ALA A 14 -10.80 13.43 -2.69
N GLY A 15 -10.62 13.82 -3.96
CA GLY A 15 -10.72 12.89 -5.10
C GLY A 15 -9.60 11.84 -5.18
N GLU A 16 -8.37 12.21 -4.84
CA GLU A 16 -7.19 11.34 -5.06
C GLU A 16 -6.79 10.54 -3.81
N GLY A 17 -7.08 11.05 -2.61
CA GLY A 17 -6.59 10.48 -1.35
C GLY A 17 -7.07 9.04 -1.11
N GLY A 18 -8.29 8.70 -1.52
CA GLY A 18 -8.82 7.34 -1.39
C GLY A 18 -8.09 6.32 -2.26
N LEU A 19 -7.77 6.70 -3.50
CA LEU A 19 -7.03 5.82 -4.42
C LEU A 19 -5.58 5.62 -3.94
N MET A 20 -4.93 6.70 -3.50
CA MET A 20 -3.54 6.67 -3.04
C MET A 20 -3.32 5.72 -1.85
N ALA A 21 -4.31 5.55 -0.96
CA ALA A 21 -4.20 4.68 0.21
C ALA A 21 -4.34 3.18 -0.13
N THR A 22 -4.96 2.82 -1.26
CA THR A 22 -5.30 1.43 -1.57
C THR A 22 -4.06 0.56 -1.79
N ALA A 23 -3.15 0.98 -2.67
CA ALA A 23 -1.93 0.23 -2.98
C ALA A 23 -1.03 -0.02 -1.76
N PRO A 24 -0.67 0.99 -0.93
CA PRO A 24 0.13 0.76 0.26
C PRO A 24 -0.59 -0.07 1.32
N ALA A 25 -1.92 0.02 1.45
CA ALA A 25 -2.68 -0.83 2.37
C ALA A 25 -2.59 -2.32 2.00
N VAL A 26 -2.71 -2.65 0.70
CA VAL A 26 -2.54 -4.02 0.21
C VAL A 26 -1.10 -4.50 0.43
N ALA A 27 -0.10 -3.67 0.13
CA ALA A 27 1.31 -4.01 0.37
C ALA A 27 1.58 -4.30 1.86
N ALA A 28 1.07 -3.45 2.77
CA ALA A 28 1.20 -3.63 4.20
C ALA A 28 0.55 -4.94 4.68
N ALA A 29 -0.64 -5.28 4.17
CA ALA A 29 -1.32 -6.54 4.50
C ALA A 29 -0.50 -7.77 4.04
N VAL A 30 0.13 -7.72 2.87
CA VAL A 30 1.03 -8.79 2.41
C VAL A 30 2.26 -8.91 3.32
N THR A 31 2.85 -7.79 3.73
CA THR A 31 3.99 -7.79 4.65
C THR A 31 3.61 -8.34 6.02
N GLU A 32 2.45 -7.97 6.57
CA GLU A 32 1.95 -8.51 7.83
C GLU A 32 1.73 -10.03 7.75
N ALA A 33 1.10 -10.51 6.67
CA ALA A 33 0.77 -11.93 6.51
C ALA A 33 1.99 -12.83 6.25
N THR A 34 3.09 -12.29 5.70
CA THR A 34 4.20 -13.10 5.16
C THR A 34 5.56 -12.74 5.76
N GLY A 35 5.67 -11.59 6.42
CA GLY A 35 6.93 -10.96 6.83
C GLY A 35 7.78 -10.43 5.66
N VAL A 36 7.34 -10.58 4.41
CA VAL A 36 8.11 -10.20 3.20
C VAL A 36 7.75 -8.78 2.78
N VAL A 37 8.77 -7.98 2.46
CA VAL A 37 8.60 -6.64 1.87
C VAL A 37 8.90 -6.71 0.38
N ILE A 38 7.87 -6.51 -0.45
CA ILE A 38 7.98 -6.50 -1.92
C ILE A 38 7.99 -5.04 -2.38
N ARG A 39 9.07 -4.63 -3.05
CA ARG A 39 9.26 -3.23 -3.53
C ARG A 39 8.93 -3.04 -5.00
N ASP A 40 8.68 -4.13 -5.73
CA ASP A 40 8.35 -4.11 -7.15
C ASP A 40 6.85 -4.30 -7.39
N LEU A 41 6.20 -3.25 -7.85
CA LEU A 41 4.79 -3.28 -8.25
C LEU A 41 4.64 -3.72 -9.72
N PRO A 42 3.49 -4.32 -10.10
CA PRO A 42 2.39 -4.73 -9.22
C PRO A 42 2.72 -5.96 -8.36
N LEU A 43 1.98 -6.13 -7.26
CA LEU A 43 1.99 -7.32 -6.37
C LEU A 43 1.29 -8.50 -7.05
N THR A 44 1.82 -9.01 -8.16
CA THR A 44 1.24 -10.19 -8.80
C THR A 44 1.41 -11.44 -7.92
N PRO A 45 0.50 -12.43 -8.01
CA PRO A 45 0.62 -13.67 -7.25
C PRO A 45 1.98 -14.36 -7.42
N GLU A 46 2.56 -14.35 -8.63
CA GLU A 46 3.84 -14.99 -8.94
C GLU A 46 5.00 -14.31 -8.23
N ARG A 47 4.99 -12.96 -8.16
CA ARG A 47 6.02 -12.19 -7.45
C ARG A 47 5.91 -12.39 -5.95
N VAL A 48 4.69 -12.36 -5.42
CA VAL A 48 4.43 -12.64 -4.00
C VAL A 48 4.91 -14.04 -3.63
N TRP A 49 4.51 -15.05 -4.41
CA TRP A 49 4.92 -16.44 -4.20
C TRP A 49 6.44 -16.59 -4.24
N ARG A 50 7.11 -16.04 -5.26
CA ARG A 50 8.57 -16.13 -5.38
C ARG A 50 9.28 -15.49 -4.20
N ALA A 51 8.86 -14.31 -3.78
CA ALA A 51 9.49 -13.61 -2.66
C ALA A 51 9.33 -14.36 -1.32
N ILE A 52 8.18 -15.05 -1.12
CA ILE A 52 7.98 -15.95 0.04
C ILE A 52 8.92 -17.16 -0.04
N GLN A 53 9.09 -17.75 -1.22
CA GLN A 53 9.97 -18.91 -1.40
C GLN A 53 11.46 -18.54 -1.21
N GLU A 54 11.89 -17.39 -1.72
CA GLU A 54 13.25 -16.88 -1.51
C GLU A 54 13.54 -16.64 -0.03
N ARG A 55 12.60 -16.05 0.72
CA ARG A 55 12.72 -15.89 2.18
C ARG A 55 12.86 -17.24 2.90
N ARG A 56 12.12 -18.25 2.47
CA ARG A 56 12.18 -19.61 3.05
C ARG A 56 13.49 -20.32 2.75
N ALA A 57 14.10 -20.07 1.59
CA ALA A 57 15.35 -20.69 1.17
C ALA A 57 16.59 -19.99 1.72
N GLY A 58 16.49 -18.70 2.05
CA GLY A 58 17.56 -17.87 2.59
C GLY A 58 17.55 -17.69 4.12
N GLY A 59 16.80 -18.53 4.84
CA GLY A 59 16.74 -18.57 6.31
C GLY A 59 17.46 -19.78 6.89
#